data_AF-A0A6I2R9S5-F1
#
_entry.id   AF-A0A6I2R9S5-F1
#
_cell.length_a   1.000
_cell.length_b   1.000
_cell.length_c   1.000
_cell.angle_alpha   90.00
_cell.angle_beta   90.00
_cell.angle_gamma   90.00
#
_symmetry.space_group_name_H-M   'P 1'
#
loop_
_entity.id
_entity.type
_entity.pdbx_description
1 polymer ?
#
loop_
_entity_poly.entity_id
_entity_poly.type
_entity_poly.pdbx_seq_one_letter_code
_entity_poly.pdbx_strand_id
1 'polypeptide(L)'
;MVIAIREFLAPIVDGISLDARTTMMAGHARIGLTDKCPNGEKTIRWLQRGFRFVAMDNVLLGVCYDDLDECGLVHGKPLDFLIDGLEYQCRLLAVGSSAKQRNEWEEFFAGLGDDLTRSMDGCYSWGLDSLEGGLAAARRGCGMANWTRFSQEARLPLVGWRPVLEPILPPIDDIPAGFQLKVIGKDFMGLEVVVEGTLVYATDYDLFLRVDMFPDKRLHWWQAAGTAPGVITVDRAAIVRLAAL
;
A
#
# COMPACT_ATOMS: atom_id res chain seq x y z
N MET A 1 -13.93 -9.25 -30.51
CA MET A 1 -15.12 -8.42 -30.28
C MET A 1 -14.68 -7.28 -29.37
N VAL A 2 -14.60 -6.06 -29.91
CA VAL A 2 -14.05 -4.86 -29.26
C VAL A 2 -15.20 -4.07 -28.63
N ILE A 3 -15.12 -3.80 -27.32
CA ILE A 3 -15.88 -2.77 -26.59
C ILE A 3 -14.88 -2.25 -25.52
N ALA A 4 -14.18 -1.12 -25.74
CA ALA A 4 -14.57 0.28 -25.55
C ALA A 4 -14.24 0.84 -24.13
N ILE A 5 -13.05 1.43 -24.07
CA ILE A 5 -12.49 2.59 -23.31
C ILE A 5 -13.41 3.38 -22.32
N ARG A 6 -12.86 3.66 -21.11
CA ARG A 6 -13.12 4.75 -20.09
C ARG A 6 -14.43 4.64 -19.27
N GLU A 7 -14.50 4.85 -17.95
CA GLU A 7 -13.94 5.89 -17.06
C GLU A 7 -13.75 5.43 -15.58
N PHE A 8 -12.69 5.93 -14.94
CA PHE A 8 -12.45 6.24 -13.51
C PHE A 8 -12.92 5.32 -12.34
N LEU A 9 -11.91 4.95 -11.52
CA LEU A 9 -11.93 4.54 -10.09
C LEU A 9 -12.20 3.06 -9.75
N ALA A 10 -11.09 2.34 -9.54
CA ALA A 10 -10.86 1.07 -8.81
C ALA A 10 -11.83 -0.11 -9.03
N PRO A 11 -11.36 -1.27 -9.55
CA PRO A 11 -12.13 -2.49 -9.42
C PRO A 11 -12.16 -2.90 -7.95
N ILE A 12 -13.34 -2.95 -7.36
CA ILE A 12 -13.57 -3.76 -6.16
C ILE A 12 -13.54 -5.21 -6.65
N VAL A 13 -12.59 -5.98 -6.12
CA VAL A 13 -12.41 -7.37 -6.51
C VAL A 13 -12.95 -8.24 -5.39
N ASP A 14 -13.92 -9.07 -5.73
CA ASP A 14 -14.34 -10.19 -4.90
C ASP A 14 -13.50 -11.41 -5.25
N GLY A 15 -12.93 -12.10 -4.25
CA GLY A 15 -12.31 -13.41 -4.48
C GLY A 15 -10.78 -13.46 -4.63
N ILE A 16 -10.03 -12.46 -4.15
CA ILE A 16 -8.60 -12.71 -3.81
C ILE A 16 -8.60 -13.65 -2.60
N SER A 17 -8.40 -14.93 -2.87
CA SER A 17 -8.53 -16.02 -1.90
C SER A 17 -7.18 -16.34 -1.27
N LEU A 18 -7.09 -16.20 0.05
CA LEU A 18 -5.94 -16.59 0.88
C LEU A 18 -6.25 -17.90 1.62
N ASP A 19 -5.37 -18.89 1.49
CA ASP A 19 -5.53 -20.22 2.09
C ASP A 19 -5.18 -20.22 3.59
N ALA A 20 -5.99 -20.89 4.41
CA ALA A 20 -5.90 -20.88 5.87
C ALA A 20 -5.54 -22.27 6.42
N ARG A 21 -4.42 -22.39 7.14
CA ARG A 21 -4.14 -23.55 8.01
C ARG A 21 -4.40 -23.22 9.47
N THR A 22 -5.47 -23.77 10.02
CA THR A 22 -5.82 -23.70 11.44
C THR A 22 -4.93 -24.63 12.25
N THR A 23 -4.14 -24.11 13.18
CA THR A 23 -3.75 -24.88 14.37
C THR A 23 -3.70 -23.94 15.58
N MET A 24 -4.69 -24.10 16.47
CA MET A 24 -4.79 -23.40 17.75
C MET A 24 -3.91 -24.09 18.78
N MET A 25 -3.00 -23.37 19.43
CA MET A 25 -2.54 -23.69 20.78
C MET A 25 -2.40 -22.42 21.62
N ALA A 26 -2.89 -22.53 22.85
CA ALA A 26 -2.88 -21.62 23.99
C ALA A 26 -2.13 -20.28 23.85
N GLY A 27 -2.89 -19.19 24.01
CA GLY A 27 -2.41 -17.98 24.69
C GLY A 27 -1.99 -16.79 23.82
N HIS A 28 -1.56 -16.99 22.56
CA HIS A 28 -1.19 -15.88 21.67
C HIS A 28 -1.97 -15.99 20.35
N ALA A 29 -2.72 -14.95 20.01
CA ALA A 29 -3.45 -14.89 18.74
C ALA A 29 -2.45 -14.75 17.59
N ARG A 30 -2.16 -15.84 16.87
CA ARG A 30 -1.54 -15.73 15.54
C ARG A 30 -2.57 -15.16 14.59
N ILE A 31 -2.45 -13.87 14.26
CA ILE A 31 -3.21 -13.27 13.17
C ILE A 31 -2.64 -13.84 11.86
N GLY A 32 -3.29 -14.86 11.33
CA GLY A 32 -3.10 -15.35 9.96
C GLY A 32 -4.09 -14.66 9.05
N LEU A 33 -3.67 -14.28 7.84
CA LEU A 33 -4.58 -13.72 6.86
C LEU A 33 -5.48 -14.85 6.31
N THR A 34 -6.78 -14.77 6.59
CA THR A 34 -7.81 -15.73 6.17
C THR A 34 -8.72 -15.11 5.10
N ASP A 35 -9.43 -15.95 4.33
CA ASP A 35 -10.46 -15.56 3.34
C ASP A 35 -11.71 -14.90 3.96
N LYS A 36 -11.88 -15.07 5.27
CA LYS A 36 -12.98 -14.55 6.07
C LYS A 36 -12.46 -13.71 7.21
N CYS A 37 -13.20 -12.67 7.58
CA CYS A 37 -12.96 -12.02 8.87
C CYS A 37 -13.01 -13.10 9.99
N PRO A 38 -12.16 -13.04 11.03
CA PRO A 38 -12.13 -14.06 12.09
C PRO A 38 -13.43 -14.25 12.89
N ASN A 39 -14.46 -13.41 12.64
CA ASN A 39 -15.83 -13.60 13.10
C ASN A 39 -16.70 -14.47 12.17
N GLY A 40 -16.15 -15.03 11.10
CA GLY A 40 -16.73 -16.10 10.29
C GLY A 40 -17.81 -15.73 9.27
N GLU A 41 -18.26 -14.47 9.21
CA GLU A 41 -19.50 -14.12 8.48
C GLU A 41 -19.32 -13.32 7.18
N LYS A 42 -18.15 -12.70 6.92
CA LYS A 42 -17.97 -11.83 5.74
C LYS A 42 -16.67 -12.09 5.00
N THR A 43 -16.78 -12.19 3.67
CA THR A 43 -15.66 -12.16 2.74
C THR A 43 -14.97 -10.80 2.83
N ILE A 44 -13.63 -10.79 2.81
CA ILE A 44 -12.87 -9.55 2.75
C ILE A 44 -13.04 -8.94 1.35
N ARG A 45 -13.60 -7.73 1.31
CA ARG A 45 -13.69 -6.95 0.06
C ARG A 45 -12.39 -6.18 -0.13
N TRP A 46 -11.80 -6.30 -1.30
CA TRP A 46 -10.54 -5.63 -1.63
C TRP A 46 -10.75 -4.50 -2.63
N LEU A 47 -10.13 -3.37 -2.34
CA LEU A 47 -9.99 -2.27 -3.28
C LEU A 47 -8.62 -2.35 -3.94
N GLN A 48 -8.59 -2.51 -5.25
CA GLN A 48 -7.36 -2.52 -6.01
C GLN A 48 -7.02 -1.12 -6.54
N ARG A 49 -5.76 -0.71 -6.33
CA ARG A 49 -5.14 0.47 -6.95
C ARG A 49 -3.79 0.04 -7.51
N GLY A 50 -3.70 -0.04 -8.84
CA GLY A 50 -2.52 -0.59 -9.50
C GLY A 50 -2.28 -2.05 -9.07
N PHE A 51 -1.09 -2.32 -8.54
CA PHE A 51 -0.72 -3.64 -8.01
C PHE A 51 -0.94 -3.76 -6.50
N ARG A 52 -1.52 -2.76 -5.84
CA ARG A 52 -1.78 -2.83 -4.40
C ARG A 52 -3.26 -3.04 -4.09
N PHE A 53 -3.52 -3.71 -2.98
CA PHE A 53 -4.87 -4.00 -2.50
C PHE A 53 -5.03 -3.48 -1.07
N VAL A 54 -6.18 -2.89 -0.75
CA VAL A 54 -6.53 -2.55 0.63
C VAL A 54 -7.87 -3.15 0.98
N ALA A 55 -8.00 -3.69 2.19
CA ALA A 55 -9.29 -4.17 2.67
C ALA A 55 -10.27 -2.99 2.82
N MET A 56 -11.51 -3.17 2.35
CA MET A 56 -12.59 -2.17 2.46
C MET A 56 -13.15 -2.07 3.88
N ASP A 57 -12.94 -3.09 4.70
CA ASP A 57 -13.37 -3.15 6.09
C ASP A 57 -12.18 -3.52 6.99
N ASN A 58 -12.28 -3.20 8.28
CA ASN A 58 -11.38 -3.79 9.26
C ASN A 58 -11.61 -5.31 9.27
N VAL A 59 -10.54 -6.08 9.09
CA VAL A 59 -10.57 -7.54 9.14
C VAL A 59 -10.67 -8.01 10.59
N LEU A 60 -10.04 -7.28 11.51
CA LEU A 60 -10.09 -7.50 12.95
C LEU A 60 -10.38 -6.21 13.70
N LEU A 61 -11.11 -6.30 14.82
CA LEU A 61 -11.39 -5.20 15.75
C LEU A 61 -10.89 -5.58 17.15
N GLY A 62 -10.64 -4.59 18.01
CA GLY A 62 -10.20 -4.83 19.39
C GLY A 62 -8.74 -5.28 19.52
N VAL A 63 -7.96 -5.16 18.44
CA VAL A 63 -6.52 -5.44 18.42
C VAL A 63 -5.75 -4.19 18.83
N CYS A 64 -4.65 -4.35 19.57
CA CYS A 64 -3.72 -3.25 19.82
C CYS A 64 -2.62 -3.20 18.75
N TYR A 65 -1.93 -2.08 18.68
CA TYR A 65 -0.86 -1.86 17.72
C TYR A 65 0.35 -2.75 18.01
N ASP A 66 0.73 -2.91 19.28
CA ASP A 66 1.87 -3.73 19.68
C ASP A 66 1.70 -5.19 19.27
N ASP A 67 0.50 -5.78 19.46
CA ASP A 67 0.21 -7.15 19.02
C ASP A 67 0.39 -7.30 17.49
N LEU A 68 0.02 -6.26 16.71
CA LEU A 68 0.20 -6.24 15.26
C LEU A 68 1.68 -6.12 14.88
N ASP A 69 2.45 -5.30 15.61
CA ASP A 69 3.87 -5.08 15.38
C ASP A 69 4.69 -6.33 15.70
N GLU A 70 4.42 -6.98 16.83
CA GLU A 70 5.02 -8.27 17.21
C GLU A 70 4.73 -9.37 16.18
N CYS A 71 3.57 -9.30 15.51
CA CYS A 71 3.22 -10.20 14.42
C CYS A 71 3.85 -9.85 13.06
N GLY A 72 4.56 -8.72 12.96
CA GLY A 72 5.15 -8.16 11.73
C GLY A 72 4.15 -7.49 10.79
N LEU A 73 2.91 -7.28 11.22
CA LEU A 73 1.79 -6.80 10.38
C LEU A 73 1.72 -5.27 10.27
N VAL A 74 2.50 -4.54 11.06
CA VAL A 74 2.62 -3.09 10.97
C VAL A 74 3.44 -2.72 9.74
N HIS A 75 4.70 -3.15 9.69
CA HIS A 75 5.68 -2.70 8.70
C HIS A 75 5.72 -3.54 7.41
N GLY A 76 5.30 -4.81 7.47
CA GLY A 76 5.38 -5.70 6.32
C GLY A 76 5.70 -7.12 6.74
N LYS A 77 4.78 -8.02 6.43
CA LYS A 77 4.95 -9.47 6.57
C LYS A 77 4.76 -10.11 5.21
N PRO A 78 5.78 -10.79 4.64
CA PRO A 78 5.61 -11.55 3.41
C PRO A 78 4.47 -12.56 3.52
N LEU A 79 3.75 -12.72 2.42
CA LEU A 79 2.70 -13.73 2.27
C LEU A 79 3.33 -15.05 1.82
N ASP A 80 2.77 -16.15 2.31
CA ASP A 80 3.23 -17.50 1.97
C ASP A 80 2.71 -17.99 0.60
N PHE A 81 2.08 -17.11 -0.20
CA PHE A 81 1.49 -17.44 -1.50
C PHE A 81 1.60 -16.25 -2.47
N LEU A 82 1.43 -16.53 -3.76
CA LEU A 82 1.55 -15.56 -4.84
C LEU A 82 0.18 -15.05 -5.28
N ILE A 83 0.10 -13.77 -5.65
CA ILE A 83 -1.06 -13.18 -6.34
C ILE A 83 -0.60 -12.84 -7.74
N ASP A 84 -1.22 -13.47 -8.75
CA ASP A 84 -0.84 -13.32 -10.16
C ASP A 84 0.67 -13.55 -10.43
N GLY A 85 1.27 -14.49 -9.70
CA GLY A 85 2.69 -14.85 -9.82
C GLY A 85 3.67 -13.92 -9.12
N LEU A 86 3.17 -12.90 -8.40
CA LEU A 86 3.98 -11.96 -7.62
C LEU A 86 3.92 -12.30 -6.13
N GLU A 87 5.05 -12.12 -5.45
CA GLU A 87 5.10 -12.13 -4.00
C GLU A 87 4.49 -10.85 -3.44
N TYR A 88 3.80 -10.95 -2.31
CA TYR A 88 3.19 -9.82 -1.64
C TYR A 88 3.60 -9.81 -0.17
N GLN A 89 3.52 -8.63 0.43
CA GLN A 89 3.55 -8.45 1.88
C GLN A 89 2.26 -7.82 2.37
N CYS A 90 1.91 -8.12 3.62
CA CYS A 90 0.83 -7.48 4.34
C CYS A 90 1.38 -6.48 5.34
N ARG A 91 0.86 -5.25 5.31
CA ARG A 91 1.20 -4.18 6.24
C ARG A 91 0.00 -3.30 6.57
N LEU A 92 0.19 -2.37 7.50
CA LEU A 92 -0.75 -1.27 7.72
C LEU A 92 -0.64 -0.21 6.62
N LEU A 93 -1.75 0.49 6.40
CA LEU A 93 -1.81 1.66 5.52
C LEU A 93 -1.14 2.85 6.21
N ALA A 94 -0.36 3.66 5.49
CA ALA A 94 0.14 4.92 6.04
C ALA A 94 -1.00 5.94 6.11
N VAL A 95 -1.33 6.38 7.32
CA VAL A 95 -2.41 7.33 7.61
C VAL A 95 -1.89 8.73 7.94
N GLY A 96 -0.56 8.91 7.89
CA GLY A 96 0.16 10.14 8.14
C GLY A 96 0.39 10.39 9.63
N SER A 97 1.43 11.17 9.94
CA SER A 97 1.74 11.58 11.31
C SER A 97 0.85 12.73 11.83
N SER A 98 0.04 13.32 10.95
CA SER A 98 -0.94 14.35 11.30
C SER A 98 -2.14 14.37 10.34
N ALA A 99 -3.28 14.88 10.83
CA ALA A 99 -4.53 14.98 10.07
C ALA A 99 -4.43 15.78 8.75
N LYS A 100 -3.47 16.70 8.64
CA LYS A 100 -3.35 17.62 7.49
C LYS A 100 -2.47 17.07 6.37
N GLN A 101 -1.78 15.96 6.59
CA GLN A 101 -0.84 15.41 5.63
C GLN A 101 -1.56 14.47 4.65
N ARG A 102 -1.34 14.65 3.34
CA ARG A 102 -1.77 13.67 2.34
C ARG A 102 -0.97 12.38 2.52
N ASN A 103 -1.66 11.24 2.49
CA ASN A 103 -1.09 9.94 2.80
C ASN A 103 -1.82 8.82 2.04
N GLU A 104 -1.38 7.58 2.22
CA GLU A 104 -1.90 6.43 1.47
C GLU A 104 -3.40 6.22 1.69
N TRP A 105 -3.95 6.56 2.87
CA TRP A 105 -5.41 6.51 3.10
C TRP A 105 -6.18 7.36 2.10
N GLU A 106 -5.73 8.60 1.89
CA GLU A 106 -6.38 9.48 0.91
C GLU A 106 -6.13 8.98 -0.51
N GLU A 107 -4.96 8.44 -0.82
CA GLU A 107 -4.66 7.93 -2.16
C GLU A 107 -5.53 6.73 -2.54
N PHE A 108 -5.70 5.76 -1.63
CA PHE A 108 -6.49 4.57 -1.90
C PHE A 108 -7.98 4.88 -2.05
N PHE A 109 -8.53 5.65 -1.12
CA PHE A 109 -9.97 5.88 -1.03
C PHE A 109 -10.44 7.13 -1.79
N ALA A 110 -9.54 7.91 -2.39
CA ALA A 110 -9.88 9.07 -3.21
C ALA A 110 -10.87 8.72 -4.33
N GLY A 111 -11.96 9.48 -4.41
CA GLY A 111 -12.97 9.36 -5.46
C GLY A 111 -14.02 8.27 -5.24
N LEU A 112 -13.91 7.44 -4.20
CA LEU A 112 -14.98 6.50 -3.88
C LEU A 112 -16.23 7.24 -3.38
N GLY A 113 -17.40 6.81 -3.87
CA GLY A 113 -18.68 7.35 -3.41
C GLY A 113 -19.02 6.92 -1.99
N ASP A 114 -19.86 7.73 -1.32
CA ASP A 114 -20.25 7.55 0.08
C ASP A 114 -20.84 6.16 0.40
N ASP A 115 -21.52 5.52 -0.57
CA ASP A 115 -22.09 4.18 -0.37
C ASP A 115 -21.02 3.10 -0.15
N LEU A 116 -19.85 3.24 -0.78
CA LEU A 116 -18.74 2.28 -0.67
C LEU A 116 -17.90 2.51 0.59
N THR A 117 -17.87 3.76 1.07
CA THR A 117 -17.00 4.19 2.17
C THR A 117 -17.74 4.27 3.50
N ARG A 118 -19.08 4.13 3.51
CA ARG A 118 -19.92 4.14 4.71
C ARG A 118 -19.46 3.18 5.80
N SER A 119 -18.94 2.01 5.45
CA SER A 119 -18.44 1.05 6.45
C SER A 119 -17.16 1.52 7.15
N MET A 120 -16.44 2.47 6.55
CA MET A 120 -15.23 3.05 7.10
C MET A 120 -15.53 4.07 8.21
N ASP A 121 -16.72 4.64 8.29
CA ASP A 121 -17.07 5.66 9.31
C ASP A 121 -17.29 5.05 10.71
N GLY A 122 -17.59 3.75 10.79
CA GLY A 122 -17.98 3.09 12.03
C GLY A 122 -16.83 2.77 12.97
N CYS A 123 -15.63 2.48 12.44
CA CYS A 123 -14.47 2.03 13.22
C CYS A 123 -13.18 2.68 12.71
N TYR A 124 -12.24 2.93 13.62
CA TYR A 124 -10.89 3.33 13.30
C TYR A 124 -10.07 2.13 12.83
N SER A 125 -9.14 2.38 11.92
CA SER A 125 -8.12 1.45 11.47
C SER A 125 -6.78 1.97 11.98
N TRP A 126 -5.95 1.09 12.53
CA TRP A 126 -4.55 1.41 12.81
C TRP A 126 -3.84 1.79 11.52
N GLY A 127 -2.92 2.75 11.61
CA GLY A 127 -2.05 3.14 10.51
C GLY A 127 -0.59 2.79 10.81
N LEU A 128 0.22 2.76 9.77
CA LEU A 128 1.66 2.47 9.84
C LEU A 128 2.42 3.44 10.76
N ASP A 129 1.94 4.69 10.85
CA ASP A 129 2.64 5.80 11.50
C ASP A 129 2.68 5.66 13.03
N SER A 130 3.83 5.23 13.55
CA SER A 130 4.18 5.36 14.98
C SER A 130 4.54 6.82 15.31
N LEU A 131 4.11 7.27 16.48
CA LEU A 131 4.29 8.63 16.97
C LEU A 131 5.07 8.62 18.30
N GLU A 132 5.60 9.78 18.68
CA GLU A 132 6.28 9.93 19.96
C GLU A 132 5.37 9.58 21.15
N GLY A 133 5.97 8.97 22.18
CA GLY A 133 5.28 8.65 23.44
C GLY A 133 4.46 7.37 23.42
N GLY A 134 4.78 6.40 22.56
CA GLY A 134 4.08 5.11 22.51
C GLY A 134 2.67 5.22 21.92
N LEU A 135 2.49 6.15 20.98
CA LEU A 135 1.22 6.41 20.33
C LEU A 135 1.27 5.94 18.88
N ALA A 136 0.17 5.38 18.38
CA ALA A 136 0.02 5.05 16.97
C ALA A 136 -1.11 5.87 16.34
N ALA A 137 -0.92 6.26 15.09
CA ALA A 137 -1.94 6.93 14.32
C ALA A 137 -3.06 5.95 13.93
N ALA A 138 -4.29 6.44 13.91
CA ALA A 138 -5.45 5.68 13.50
C ALA A 138 -6.41 6.57 12.71
N ARG A 139 -7.16 5.96 11.79
CA ARG A 139 -8.03 6.70 10.88
C ARG A 139 -9.32 5.97 10.57
N ARG A 140 -10.39 6.74 10.36
CA ARG A 140 -11.69 6.25 9.89
C ARG A 140 -12.28 7.14 8.81
N GLY A 141 -13.31 6.64 8.15
CA GLY A 141 -14.08 7.38 7.15
C GLY A 141 -13.24 7.88 5.98
N CYS A 142 -13.86 8.71 5.13
CA CYS A 142 -13.15 9.42 4.07
C CYS A 142 -12.86 10.87 4.45
N GLY A 143 -11.70 11.37 4.03
CA GLY A 143 -11.30 12.76 4.22
C GLY A 143 -10.43 13.04 5.45
N MET A 144 -9.96 14.29 5.53
CA MET A 144 -8.87 14.74 6.41
C MET A 144 -9.23 14.82 7.91
N ALA A 145 -10.52 14.85 8.26
CA ALA A 145 -10.95 15.20 9.63
C ALA A 145 -10.97 14.03 10.63
N ASN A 146 -10.88 12.79 10.15
CA ASN A 146 -11.11 11.58 10.95
C ASN A 146 -9.83 10.85 11.37
N TRP A 147 -8.73 11.59 11.48
CA TRP A 147 -7.45 11.12 11.98
C TRP A 147 -7.37 11.30 13.50
N THR A 148 -6.80 10.33 14.21
CA THR A 148 -6.56 10.40 15.64
C THR A 148 -5.31 9.59 16.01
N ARG A 149 -4.97 9.60 17.29
CA ARG A 149 -3.91 8.77 17.87
C ARG A 149 -4.41 8.05 19.12
N PHE A 150 -3.94 6.84 19.33
CA PHE A 150 -4.22 6.04 20.51
C PHE A 150 -2.91 5.48 21.07
N SER A 151 -2.94 5.03 22.32
CA SER A 151 -1.82 4.27 22.90
C SER A 151 -1.61 2.98 22.12
N GLN A 152 -0.36 2.61 21.85
CA GLN A 152 -0.02 1.40 21.09
C GLN A 152 -0.51 0.11 21.77
N GLU A 153 -0.54 0.10 23.11
CA GLU A 153 -1.04 -0.98 23.96
C GLU A 153 -2.58 -1.02 24.08
N ALA A 154 -3.30 0.01 23.59
CA ALA A 154 -4.74 0.11 23.79
C ALA A 154 -5.50 -0.91 22.93
N ARG A 155 -6.27 -1.78 23.59
CA ARG A 155 -7.24 -2.68 22.93
C ARG A 155 -8.64 -2.07 22.98
N LEU A 156 -8.98 -1.32 21.92
CA LEU A 156 -10.25 -0.61 21.82
C LEU A 156 -11.21 -1.33 20.86
N PRO A 157 -12.47 -1.61 21.25
CA PRO A 157 -13.42 -2.34 20.41
C PRO A 157 -13.71 -1.70 19.04
N LEU A 158 -13.50 -0.38 18.94
CA LEU A 158 -13.76 0.41 17.73
C LEU A 158 -12.48 0.70 16.92
N VAL A 159 -11.34 0.13 17.30
CA VAL A 159 -10.08 0.26 16.56
C VAL A 159 -9.67 -1.12 16.06
N GLY A 160 -9.23 -1.19 14.80
CA GLY A 160 -9.02 -2.44 14.12
C GLY A 160 -7.86 -2.45 13.15
N TRP A 161 -7.67 -3.62 12.56
CA TRP A 161 -6.66 -3.89 11.56
C TRP A 161 -7.29 -3.93 10.17
N ARG A 162 -6.80 -3.05 9.29
CA ARG A 162 -7.13 -2.99 7.87
C ARG A 162 -5.87 -3.26 7.07
N PRO A 163 -5.69 -4.48 6.54
CA PRO A 163 -4.49 -4.82 5.81
C PRO A 163 -4.42 -4.14 4.45
N VAL A 164 -3.19 -3.81 4.06
CA VAL A 164 -2.78 -3.50 2.70
C VAL A 164 -1.91 -4.64 2.22
N LEU A 165 -2.20 -5.14 1.02
CA LEU A 165 -1.31 -6.03 0.29
C LEU A 165 -0.52 -5.19 -0.71
N GLU A 166 0.79 -5.24 -0.56
CA GLU A 166 1.73 -4.57 -1.43
C GLU A 166 2.65 -5.62 -2.06
N PRO A 167 2.88 -5.59 -3.38
CA PRO A 167 3.75 -6.55 -4.02
C PRO A 167 5.18 -6.31 -3.52
N ILE A 168 5.86 -7.40 -3.21
CA ILE A 168 7.30 -7.39 -2.97
C ILE A 168 7.94 -7.31 -4.34
N LEU A 169 8.55 -6.17 -4.65
CA LEU A 169 9.24 -6.02 -5.93
C LEU A 169 10.38 -7.04 -6.00
N PRO A 170 10.46 -7.82 -7.09
CA PRO A 170 11.62 -8.67 -7.33
C PRO A 170 12.87 -7.78 -7.54
N PRO A 171 14.07 -8.37 -7.58
CA PRO A 171 15.27 -7.64 -8.00
C PRO A 171 15.01 -6.86 -9.28
N ILE A 172 15.63 -5.68 -9.42
CA ILE A 172 15.33 -4.73 -10.51
C ILE A 172 15.38 -5.40 -11.89
N ASP A 173 16.31 -6.34 -12.07
CA ASP A 173 16.52 -7.09 -13.31
C ASP A 173 15.38 -8.07 -13.65
N ASP A 174 14.61 -8.48 -12.63
CA ASP A 174 13.51 -9.41 -12.73
C ASP A 174 12.14 -8.70 -12.74
N ILE A 175 12.10 -7.37 -12.62
CA ILE A 175 10.84 -6.61 -12.71
C ILE A 175 10.35 -6.65 -14.17
N PRO A 176 9.13 -7.16 -14.44
CA PRO A 176 8.64 -7.27 -15.80
C PRO A 176 8.36 -5.89 -16.41
N ALA A 177 8.58 -5.76 -17.72
CA ALA A 177 8.15 -4.59 -18.47
C ALA A 177 6.64 -4.37 -18.33
N GLY A 178 6.22 -3.12 -18.18
CA GLY A 178 4.84 -2.73 -17.94
C GLY A 178 4.47 -2.51 -16.47
N PHE A 179 5.37 -2.83 -15.53
CA PHE A 179 5.13 -2.56 -14.10
C PHE A 179 5.13 -1.07 -13.80
N GLN A 180 4.15 -0.58 -13.04
CA GLN A 180 4.15 0.80 -12.57
C GLN A 180 4.98 0.90 -11.28
N LEU A 181 5.95 1.80 -11.28
CA LEU A 181 6.93 1.98 -10.22
C LEU A 181 6.92 3.42 -9.70
N LYS A 182 7.04 3.56 -8.38
CA LYS A 182 7.56 4.76 -7.73
C LYS A 182 9.06 4.57 -7.53
N VAL A 183 9.86 5.40 -8.19
CA VAL A 183 11.31 5.48 -7.99
C VAL A 183 11.62 6.61 -7.02
N ILE A 184 12.25 6.26 -5.91
CA ILE A 184 12.59 7.19 -4.84
C ILE A 184 14.09 7.43 -4.93
N GLY A 185 14.46 8.64 -5.34
CA GLY A 185 15.84 9.14 -5.35
C GLY A 185 16.01 10.31 -4.39
N LYS A 186 17.20 10.92 -4.36
CA LYS A 186 17.46 12.15 -3.60
C LYS A 186 17.66 13.35 -4.52
N ASP A 187 17.17 14.51 -4.11
CA ASP A 187 17.53 15.76 -4.77
C ASP A 187 18.93 16.26 -4.36
N PHE A 188 19.32 17.43 -4.87
CA PHE A 188 20.61 18.05 -4.55
C PHE A 188 20.73 18.50 -3.08
N MET A 189 19.63 18.58 -2.34
CA MET A 189 19.59 18.88 -0.90
C MET A 189 19.52 17.61 -0.04
N GLY A 190 19.49 16.43 -0.66
CA GLY A 190 19.39 15.14 0.02
C GLY A 190 17.97 14.76 0.44
N LEU A 191 16.93 15.51 0.02
CA LEU A 191 15.54 15.16 0.26
C LEU A 191 15.07 14.06 -0.69
N GLU A 192 14.25 13.14 -0.20
CA GLU A 192 13.65 12.09 -1.02
C GLU A 192 12.63 12.69 -2.00
N VAL A 193 12.79 12.36 -3.27
CA VAL A 193 11.89 12.77 -4.36
C VAL A 193 11.43 11.53 -5.12
N VAL A 194 10.15 11.53 -5.46
CA VAL A 194 9.48 10.40 -6.11
C VAL A 194 9.29 10.70 -7.60
N VAL A 195 9.64 9.73 -8.44
CA VAL A 195 9.32 9.70 -9.86
C VAL A 195 8.46 8.47 -10.14
N GLU A 196 7.26 8.71 -10.65
CA GLU A 196 6.29 7.66 -10.98
C GLU A 196 6.33 7.36 -12.48
N GLY A 197 6.37 6.08 -12.86
CA GLY A 197 6.39 5.69 -14.26
C GLY A 197 6.24 4.19 -14.48
N THR A 198 5.97 3.83 -15.74
CA THR A 198 5.85 2.44 -16.17
C THR A 198 7.21 1.95 -16.68
N LEU A 199 7.72 0.86 -16.10
CA LEU A 199 8.97 0.25 -16.55
C LEU A 199 8.85 -0.22 -18.00
N VAL A 200 9.75 0.22 -18.86
CA VAL A 200 9.86 -0.25 -20.25
C VAL A 200 10.86 -1.40 -20.32
N TYR A 201 12.05 -1.19 -19.76
CA TYR A 201 13.09 -2.19 -19.58
C TYR A 201 14.16 -1.62 -18.63
N ALA A 202 15.11 -2.45 -18.25
CA ALA A 202 16.23 -2.05 -17.41
C ALA A 202 17.55 -2.54 -18.00
N THR A 203 18.62 -1.78 -17.82
CA THR A 203 20.00 -2.18 -18.11
C THR A 203 20.79 -2.22 -16.81
N ASP A 204 22.03 -2.67 -16.83
CA ASP A 204 22.90 -2.71 -15.63
C ASP A 204 23.05 -1.34 -14.94
N TYR A 205 22.83 -0.24 -15.67
CA TYR A 205 23.05 1.13 -15.20
C TYR A 205 21.77 1.96 -15.09
N ASP A 206 20.80 1.76 -15.99
CA ASP A 206 19.66 2.64 -16.13
C ASP A 206 18.33 1.89 -16.08
N LEU A 207 17.32 2.56 -15.52
CA LEU A 207 15.91 2.21 -15.69
C LEU A 207 15.28 3.07 -16.76
N PHE A 208 14.59 2.43 -17.71
CA PHE A 208 13.82 3.15 -18.72
C PHE A 208 12.36 3.19 -18.28
N LEU A 209 11.87 4.36 -17.91
CA LEU A 209 10.51 4.57 -17.43
C LEU A 209 9.72 5.41 -18.42
N ARG A 210 8.52 4.97 -18.75
CA ARG A 210 7.52 5.81 -19.43
C ARG A 210 6.78 6.62 -18.37
N VAL A 211 6.79 7.94 -18.51
CA VAL A 211 6.19 8.88 -17.55
C VAL A 211 5.10 9.69 -18.22
N ASP A 212 4.02 9.97 -17.49
CA ASP A 212 2.92 10.82 -17.97
C ASP A 212 3.31 12.31 -17.88
N MET A 213 4.13 12.66 -16.89
CA MET A 213 4.72 13.99 -16.75
C MET A 213 6.22 13.87 -16.45
N PHE A 214 7.01 14.73 -17.10
CA PHE A 214 8.44 14.77 -16.85
C PHE A 214 8.74 15.21 -15.40
N PRO A 215 9.69 14.54 -14.72
CA PRO A 215 10.11 14.95 -13.39
C PRO A 215 10.77 16.33 -13.40
N ASP A 216 11.05 16.86 -12.21
CA ASP A 216 11.80 18.10 -12.07
C ASP A 216 13.19 17.96 -12.71
N LYS A 217 13.52 18.85 -13.65
CA LYS A 217 14.81 18.89 -14.37
C LYS A 217 16.01 19.13 -13.45
N ARG A 218 15.79 19.57 -12.21
CA ARG A 218 16.85 19.74 -11.20
C ARG A 218 17.33 18.42 -10.60
N LEU A 219 16.59 17.33 -10.79
CA LEU A 219 17.02 16.00 -10.39
C LEU A 219 18.09 15.51 -11.38
N HIS A 220 19.30 15.28 -10.88
CA HIS A 220 20.48 14.95 -11.69
C HIS A 220 20.53 13.47 -12.11
N TRP A 221 19.65 12.65 -11.56
CA TRP A 221 19.64 11.20 -11.73
C TRP A 221 18.65 10.69 -12.77
N TRP A 222 18.01 11.58 -13.54
CA TRP A 222 17.21 11.18 -14.70
C TRP A 222 17.51 12.04 -15.92
N GLN A 223 17.29 11.47 -17.11
CA GLN A 223 17.40 12.19 -18.37
C GLN A 223 16.30 11.74 -19.35
N ALA A 224 15.95 12.57 -20.33
CA ALA A 224 15.04 12.15 -21.38
C ALA A 224 15.73 11.09 -22.26
N ALA A 225 15.05 9.96 -22.49
CA ALA A 225 15.59 8.86 -23.28
C ALA A 225 15.48 9.17 -24.79
N GLY A 226 16.35 10.05 -25.28
CA GLY A 226 16.54 10.34 -26.70
C GLY A 226 15.23 10.58 -27.47
N THR A 227 14.99 9.78 -28.51
CA THR A 227 13.88 9.93 -29.48
C THR A 227 12.57 9.28 -29.05
N ALA A 228 12.51 8.59 -27.90
CA ALA A 228 11.28 7.96 -27.43
C ALA A 228 10.44 8.96 -26.62
N PRO A 229 9.31 9.48 -27.17
CA PRO A 229 8.51 10.48 -26.46
C PRO A 229 7.93 9.90 -25.17
N GLY A 230 8.12 10.65 -24.08
CA GLY A 230 7.62 10.29 -22.75
C GLY A 230 8.42 9.19 -22.04
N VAL A 231 9.62 8.83 -22.52
CA VAL A 231 10.51 7.88 -21.84
C VAL A 231 11.68 8.63 -21.22
N ILE A 232 12.02 8.29 -19.98
CA ILE A 232 13.18 8.78 -19.25
C ILE A 232 14.12 7.63 -18.91
N THR A 233 15.41 7.92 -18.81
CA THR A 233 16.39 7.07 -18.13
C THR A 233 16.53 7.54 -16.70
N VAL A 234 16.65 6.60 -15.76
CA VAL A 234 16.93 6.86 -14.35
C VAL A 234 18.17 6.06 -13.95
N ASP A 235 19.19 6.76 -13.43
CA ASP A 235 20.43 6.14 -12.96
C ASP A 235 20.14 5.25 -11.75
N ARG A 236 20.44 3.95 -11.87
CA ARG A 236 20.24 2.96 -10.82
C ARG A 236 21.03 3.29 -9.55
N ALA A 237 22.21 3.88 -9.67
CA ALA A 237 23.05 4.20 -8.51
C ALA A 237 22.44 5.29 -7.61
N ALA A 238 21.54 6.10 -8.16
CA ALA A 238 20.86 7.16 -7.43
C ALA A 238 19.53 6.71 -6.80
N ILE A 239 19.10 5.47 -7.06
CA ILE A 239 17.86 4.91 -6.50
C ILE A 239 18.10 4.55 -5.05
N VAL A 240 17.35 5.19 -4.17
CA VAL A 240 17.31 4.84 -2.74
C VAL A 240 16.37 3.66 -2.53
N ARG A 241 15.20 3.69 -3.18
CA ARG A 241 14.17 2.65 -3.05
C ARG A 241 13.24 2.63 -4.26
N LEU A 242 12.68 1.46 -4.54
CA LEU A 242 11.56 1.27 -5.47
C LEU A 242 10.33 0.82 -4.69
N ALA A 243 9.15 1.24 -5.16
CA ALA A 243 7.87 0.72 -4.71
C ALA A 243 6.93 0.52 -5.89
N ALA A 244 6.03 -0.46 -5.82
CA ALA A 244 5.01 -0.64 -6.83
C ALA A 244 3.86 0.36 -6.65
N LEU A 245 3.25 0.76 -7.76
CA LEU A 245 2.09 1.68 -7.79
C LEU A 245 0.77 0.95 -7.67
#